data_AF-A0A4R3G7V5-F1
#
_entry.id   AF-A0A4R3G7V5-F1
#
_cell.length_a   1.000
_cell.length_b   1.000
_cell.length_c   1.000
_cell.angle_alpha   90.00
_cell.angle_beta   90.00
_cell.angle_gamma   90.00
#
_symmetry.space_group_name_H-M   'P 1'
#
loop_
_entity.id
_entity.type
_entity.pdbx_description
1 polymer ?
#
loop_
_entity_poly.entity_id
_entity_poly.type
_entity_poly.pdbx_seq_one_letter_code
_entity_poly.pdbx_strand_id
1 'polypeptide(L)'
;MPLSKIVPVEILPEKTAIAAYELVAKALREQTAELNITLSNVTDDGNLVGSFEISIRKIDEKDLDCARGDQQTIIVPPLPTR
;
A
#
# COMPACT_ATOMS: atom_id res chain seq x y z
N MET A 1 -34.17 1.70 -18.34
CA MET A 1 -32.97 1.99 -17.52
C MET A 1 -31.89 2.48 -18.46
N PRO A 2 -31.22 3.62 -18.21
CA PRO A 2 -30.11 4.03 -19.06
C PRO A 2 -29.00 2.99 -18.96
N LEU A 3 -28.46 2.56 -20.10
CA LEU A 3 -27.31 1.68 -20.14
C LEU A 3 -26.11 2.40 -19.52
N SER A 4 -25.56 1.81 -18.46
CA SER A 4 -24.32 2.28 -17.85
C SER A 4 -23.21 2.24 -18.89
N LYS A 5 -22.63 3.41 -19.19
CA LYS A 5 -21.49 3.49 -20.09
C LYS A 5 -20.23 3.12 -19.31
N ILE A 6 -19.51 2.11 -19.79
CA ILE A 6 -18.17 1.79 -19.29
C ILE A 6 -17.20 2.76 -19.97
N VAL A 7 -16.43 3.48 -19.16
CA VAL A 7 -15.53 4.54 -19.59
C VAL A 7 -14.16 4.23 -18.96
N PRO A 8 -13.09 4.08 -19.77
CA PRO A 8 -11.73 3.94 -19.24
C PRO A 8 -11.35 5.11 -18.34
N VAL A 9 -10.60 4.85 -17.28
CA VAL A 9 -10.19 5.90 -16.33
C VAL A 9 -9.25 6.93 -16.98
N GLU A 10 -8.48 6.52 -18.00
CA GLU A 10 -7.53 7.38 -18.71
C GLU A 10 -8.21 8.54 -19.46
N ILE A 11 -9.49 8.39 -19.82
CA ILE A 11 -10.25 9.40 -20.55
C ILE A 11 -11.08 10.29 -19.63
N LEU A 12 -11.02 10.06 -18.31
CA LEU A 12 -11.68 10.91 -17.33
C LEU A 12 -10.84 12.16 -17.05
N PRO A 13 -11.48 13.30 -16.76
CA PRO A 13 -10.78 14.44 -16.17
C PRO A 13 -10.02 14.00 -14.92
N GLU A 14 -8.82 14.53 -14.72
CA GLU A 14 -7.93 14.16 -13.61
C GLU A 14 -8.65 14.12 -12.24
N LYS A 15 -9.43 15.17 -11.93
CA LYS A 15 -10.20 15.24 -10.68
C LYS A 15 -11.26 14.14 -10.55
N THR A 16 -11.87 13.74 -11.66
CA THR A 16 -12.86 12.67 -11.70
C THR A 16 -12.20 11.31 -11.55
N ALA A 17 -11.02 11.10 -12.16
CA ALA A 17 -10.22 9.89 -11.97
C ALA A 17 -9.80 9.74 -10.49
N ILE A 18 -9.31 10.81 -9.87
CA ILE A 18 -8.94 10.82 -8.44
C ILE A 18 -10.13 10.42 -7.57
N ALA A 19 -11.29 11.06 -7.76
CA ALA A 19 -12.50 10.73 -6.99
C ALA A 19 -12.94 9.27 -7.18
N ALA A 20 -12.82 8.73 -8.41
CA ALA A 20 -13.11 7.33 -8.67
C ALA A 20 -12.15 6.39 -7.94
N TYR A 21 -10.84 6.68 -7.95
CA TYR A 21 -9.84 5.92 -7.21
C TYR A 21 -10.07 5.98 -5.70
N GLU A 22 -10.44 7.14 -5.15
CA GLU A 22 -10.76 7.28 -3.73
C GLU A 22 -11.97 6.44 -3.33
N LEU A 23 -13.02 6.40 -4.16
CA LEU A 23 -14.20 5.57 -3.92
C LEU A 23 -13.87 4.08 -3.92
N VAL A 24 -13.08 3.63 -4.90
CA VAL A 24 -12.60 2.24 -4.98
C VAL A 24 -11.71 1.90 -3.78
N ALA A 25 -10.79 2.79 -3.43
CA ALA A 25 -9.90 2.62 -2.28
C ALA A 25 -10.68 2.56 -0.97
N LYS A 26 -11.72 3.38 -0.79
CA LYS A 26 -12.60 3.34 0.38
C LYS A 26 -13.36 2.01 0.45
N ALA A 27 -13.98 1.59 -0.66
CA ALA A 27 -14.72 0.33 -0.71
C ALA A 27 -13.82 -0.89 -0.45
N LEU A 28 -12.56 -0.86 -0.92
CA LEU A 28 -11.55 -1.88 -0.64
C LEU A 28 -11.08 -1.83 0.82
N ARG A 29 -10.88 -0.65 1.41
CA ARG A 29 -10.49 -0.49 2.82
C ARG A 29 -11.55 -1.01 3.79
N GLU A 30 -12.82 -0.88 3.45
CA GLU A 30 -13.94 -1.36 4.28
C GLU A 30 -14.11 -2.89 4.18
N GLN A 31 -13.74 -3.49 3.05
CA GLN A 31 -14.02 -4.91 2.77
C GLN A 31 -12.79 -5.82 2.81
N THR A 32 -11.57 -5.28 2.76
CA THR A 32 -10.36 -6.08 2.59
C THR A 32 -9.33 -5.75 3.67
N ALA A 33 -8.88 -6.78 4.40
CA ALA A 33 -7.84 -6.67 5.44
C ALA A 33 -6.44 -6.43 4.86
N GLU A 34 -6.24 -6.79 3.58
CA GLU A 34 -4.96 -6.69 2.88
C GLU A 34 -5.19 -6.27 1.42
N LEU A 35 -4.55 -5.18 1.00
CA LEU A 35 -4.56 -4.71 -0.38
C LEU A 35 -3.20 -5.01 -1.02
N ASN A 36 -3.19 -5.88 -2.02
CA ASN A 36 -2.00 -6.19 -2.82
C ASN A 36 -2.08 -5.46 -4.17
N ILE A 37 -1.08 -4.64 -4.46
CA ILE A 37 -0.95 -3.88 -5.71
C ILE A 37 0.28 -4.41 -6.44
N THR A 38 0.08 -5.04 -7.60
CA THR A 38 1.17 -5.49 -8.46
C THR A 38 1.37 -4.50 -9.60
N LEU A 39 2.55 -3.87 -9.66
CA LEU A 39 2.98 -2.99 -10.73
C LEU A 39 3.95 -3.77 -11.62
N SER A 40 3.47 -4.26 -12.76
CA SER A 40 4.31 -4.95 -13.73
C SER A 40 4.94 -3.98 -14.72
N ASN A 41 6.19 -4.25 -15.11
CA ASN A 41 6.89 -3.50 -16.15
C ASN A 41 7.04 -2.00 -15.89
N VAL A 42 7.34 -1.62 -14.64
CA VAL A 42 7.62 -0.23 -14.28
C VAL A 42 8.88 0.24 -15.01
N THR A 43 8.79 1.40 -15.65
CA THR A 43 9.88 2.04 -16.39
C THR A 43 10.20 3.40 -15.78
N ASP A 44 11.49 3.72 -15.64
CA ASP A 44 12.01 5.03 -15.22
C ASP A 44 13.00 5.52 -16.27
N ASP A 45 12.80 6.74 -16.75
CA ASP A 45 13.54 7.33 -17.88
C ASP A 45 13.67 6.40 -19.11
N GLY A 46 12.59 5.68 -19.43
CA GLY A 46 12.54 4.74 -20.56
C GLY A 46 13.25 3.40 -20.32
N ASN A 47 13.90 3.20 -19.18
CA ASN A 47 14.52 1.94 -18.79
C ASN A 47 13.57 1.11 -17.92
N LEU A 48 13.48 -0.20 -18.20
CA LEU A 48 12.71 -1.13 -17.39
C LEU A 48 13.36 -1.28 -16.01
N VAL A 49 12.66 -0.80 -14.98
CA VAL A 49 13.06 -0.91 -13.57
C VAL A 49 12.67 -2.27 -13.01
N GLY A 50 11.56 -2.85 -13.50
CA GLY A 50 11.13 -4.20 -13.14
C GLY A 50 9.67 -4.25 -12.72
N SER A 51 9.31 -5.24 -11.91
CA SER A 51 7.96 -5.37 -11.37
C SER A 51 8.00 -5.24 -9.85
N PHE A 52 7.02 -4.54 -9.28
CA PHE A 52 6.89 -4.31 -7.84
C PHE A 52 5.59 -4.91 -7.33
N GLU A 53 5.64 -5.46 -6.13
CA GLU A 53 4.45 -5.83 -5.37
C GLU A 53 4.41 -5.01 -4.09
N ILE A 54 3.28 -4.33 -3.87
CA ILE A 54 3.05 -3.49 -2.70
C ILE A 54 1.88 -4.10 -1.94
N SER A 55 2.15 -4.62 -0.74
CA SER A 55 1.14 -5.19 0.16
C SER A 55 0.87 -4.24 1.31
N ILE A 56 -0.37 -3.75 1.41
CA ILE A 56 -0.83 -2.87 2.48
C ILE A 56 -1.79 -3.65 3.37
N ARG A 57 -1.40 -3.91 4.61
CA ARG A 57 -2.25 -4.59 5.60
C ARG A 57 -2.83 -3.60 6.60
N LYS A 58 -4.11 -3.79 6.93
CA LYS A 58 -4.74 -3.11 8.05
C LYS A 58 -4.28 -3.77 9.34
N ILE A 59 -3.61 -3.01 10.19
CA ILE A 59 -3.28 -3.44 11.56
C ILE A 59 -4.41 -2.89 12.43
N ASP A 60 -5.14 -3.77 13.13
CA ASP A 60 -6.15 -3.32 14.09
C ASP A 60 -5.43 -2.72 15.31
N GLU A 61 -5.94 -1.62 15.86
CA GLU A 61 -5.26 -0.91 16.97
C GLU A 61 -5.08 -1.82 18.22
N LYS A 62 -5.87 -2.89 18.33
CA LYS A 62 -5.72 -3.92 19.36
C LYS A 62 -4.43 -4.75 19.25
N ASP A 63 -3.82 -4.84 18.07
CA ASP A 63 -2.54 -5.52 17.86
C ASP A 63 -1.34 -4.60 18.14
N LEU A 64 -1.54 -3.28 18.22
CA LEU A 64 -0.47 -2.32 18.52
C LEU A 64 -0.10 -2.27 20.01
N ASP A 65 -1.03 -2.62 20.91
CA ASP A 65 -0.76 -2.71 22.35
C ASP A 65 0.17 -3.89 22.70
N CYS A 66 0.25 -4.94 21.88
CA CYS A 66 1.23 -6.02 22.05
C CYS A 66 2.66 -5.63 21.61
N ALA A 67 2.82 -4.69 20.67
CA ALA A 67 4.12 -4.31 20.14
C ALA A 67 4.87 -3.26 20.98
N ARG A 68 4.19 -2.63 21.95
CA ARG A 68 4.78 -1.57 22.78
C ARG A 68 5.49 -2.10 24.04
N GLY A 69 5.42 -3.40 24.31
CA GLY A 69 6.01 -4.05 25.49
C GLY A 69 7.47 -4.50 25.36
N ASP A 70 7.97 -4.69 24.14
CA ASP A 70 9.34 -5.18 23.89
C ASP A 70 10.28 -4.04 23.50
N GLN A 71 10.58 -3.14 24.44
CA GLN A 71 11.83 -2.37 24.36
C GLN A 71 12.99 -3.34 24.59
N GLN A 72 13.44 -3.98 23.51
CA GLN A 72 14.62 -4.82 23.51
C GLN A 72 15.85 -3.95 23.78
N THR A 73 16.23 -3.84 25.05
CA THR A 73 17.47 -3.19 25.48
C THR A 73 18.63 -4.04 24.96
N ILE A 74 19.26 -3.61 23.86
CA ILE A 74 20.49 -4.24 23.38
C ILE A 74 21.62 -3.84 24.34
N ILE A 75 21.94 -4.71 25.29
CA ILE A 75 23.14 -4.58 26.12
C ILE A 75 24.33 -5.05 25.29
N VAL A 76 25.12 -4.12 24.77
CA VAL A 76 26.37 -4.43 24.07
C VAL A 76 27.46 -4.67 25.12
N PRO A 77 28.08 -5.86 25.21
CA PRO A 77 29.21 -6.07 26.11
C PRO A 77 30.42 -5.28 25.61
N PRO A 78 31.21 -4.65 26.49
CA PRO A 78 32.40 -3.91 26.08
C PRO A 78 33.45 -4.87 25.49
N LEU A 79 34.00 -4.47 24.34
CA LEU A 79 35.03 -5.19 23.59
C LEU A 79 36.27 -5.42 24.49
N PRO A 80 36.85 -6.63 24.57
CA PRO A 80 38.06 -6.84 25.34
C PRO A 80 39.24 -6.13 24.67
N THR A 81 39.77 -5.10 25.34
CA THR A 81 41.03 -4.47 24.98
C THR A 81 42.17 -5.44 25.25
N ARG A 82 42.93 -5.79 24.22
CA ARG A 82 44.15 -6.59 24.33
C ARG A 82 45.38 -5.70 24.31
#